data_AF-A0A7V9EWE1-F1
#
_entry.id   AF-A0A7V9EWE1-F1
#
_cell.length_a   1.000
_cell.length_b   1.000
_cell.length_c   1.000
_cell.angle_alpha   90.00
_cell.angle_beta   90.00
_cell.angle_gamma   90.00
#
_symmetry.space_group_name_H-M   'P 1'
#
loop_
_entity.id
_entity.type
_entity.pdbx_description
1 polymer ?
#
loop_
_entity_poly.entity_id
_entity_poly.type
_entity_poly.pdbx_seq_one_letter_code
_entity_poly.pdbx_strand_id
1 'polypeptide(L)'
;MGNGDQVVCAGPGTPFDFSRPEEEQSTDCSYTYRRSSTSQPGRVYQVSATMSYDVSWSASGAPGGGALPAVSSTTTFPVRVLEIHAVEGVGSGGT
;
A
#
# COMPACT_ATOMS: atom_id res chain seq x y z
N MET A 1 -4.78 1.08 -7.03
CA MET A 1 -5.21 0.12 -5.99
C MET A 1 -6.05 -1.06 -6.50
N GLY A 2 -6.02 -1.39 -7.79
CA GLY A 2 -6.78 -2.54 -8.33
C GLY A 2 -8.30 -2.39 -8.41
N ASN A 3 -8.87 -1.32 -7.85
CA ASN A 3 -10.29 -0.97 -7.90
C ASN A 3 -10.57 0.36 -8.64
N GLY A 4 -9.56 0.90 -9.33
CA GLY A 4 -9.62 2.22 -9.99
C GLY A 4 -9.07 3.38 -9.13
N ASP A 5 -8.98 3.21 -7.81
CA ASP A 5 -8.47 4.27 -6.93
C ASP A 5 -6.95 4.40 -7.02
N GLN A 6 -6.46 5.62 -6.80
CA GLN A 6 -5.05 5.98 -6.76
C GLN A 6 -4.74 6.74 -5.47
N VAL A 7 -3.63 6.38 -4.83
CA VAL A 7 -3.09 7.07 -3.65
C VAL A 7 -1.67 7.52 -3.98
N VAL A 8 -1.33 8.75 -3.62
CA VAL A 8 0.02 9.29 -3.73
C VAL A 8 0.55 9.52 -2.32
N CYS A 9 1.59 8.78 -1.96
CA CYS A 9 2.33 9.00 -0.72
C CYS A 9 3.36 10.11 -0.96
N ALA A 10 3.37 11.16 -0.13
CA ALA A 10 4.36 12.22 -0.21
C ALA A 10 5.52 11.95 0.76
N GLY A 11 6.75 12.21 0.30
CA GLY A 11 7.96 12.07 1.12
C GLY A 11 8.37 10.61 1.36
N PRO A 12 9.48 10.40 2.10
CA PRO A 12 10.04 9.07 2.34
C PRO A 12 9.23 8.19 3.30
N GLY A 13 8.17 8.73 3.91
CA GLY A 13 7.43 8.09 5.01
C GLY A 13 8.23 8.03 6.32
N THR A 14 7.66 7.38 7.33
CA THR A 14 8.36 7.04 8.58
C THR A 14 9.05 5.69 8.43
N PRO A 15 10.37 5.57 8.70
CA PRO A 15 11.04 4.28 8.72
C PRO A 15 10.40 3.32 9.72
N PHE A 16 10.25 2.05 9.33
CA PHE A 16 9.72 1.01 10.21
C PHE A 16 10.70 0.71 11.35
N ASP A 17 10.24 0.79 12.59
CA ASP A 17 11.04 0.48 13.78
C ASP A 17 10.80 -0.97 14.23
N PHE A 18 11.77 -1.85 14.02
CA PHE A 18 11.67 -3.26 14.39
C PHE A 18 11.58 -3.51 15.91
N SER A 19 11.80 -2.50 16.75
CA SER A 19 11.71 -2.62 18.21
C SER A 19 10.31 -2.38 18.78
N ARG A 20 9.35 -1.92 17.97
CA ARG A 20 7.97 -1.60 18.39
C ARG A 20 6.95 -2.57 17.80
N PRO A 21 5.82 -2.84 18.49
CA PRO A 21 4.70 -3.59 17.94
C PRO A 21 4.20 -2.97 16.63
N GLU A 22 3.81 -3.82 15.68
CA GLU A 22 3.34 -3.36 14.36
C GLU A 22 2.10 -2.48 14.47
N GLU A 23 1.21 -2.73 15.45
CA GLU A 23 -0.02 -1.96 15.60
C GLU A 23 0.23 -0.52 16.08
N GLU A 24 1.37 -0.28 16.74
CA GLU A 24 1.76 1.04 17.23
C GLU A 24 2.48 1.88 16.17
N GLN A 25 2.77 1.30 15.00
CA GLN A 25 3.47 1.98 13.92
C GLN A 25 2.49 2.41 12.82
N SER A 26 1.99 3.63 12.96
CA SER A 26 1.14 4.27 11.94
C SER A 26 1.98 4.74 10.75
N THR A 27 1.52 4.45 9.54
CA THR A 27 2.01 5.07 8.30
C THR A 27 1.13 6.26 7.93
N ASP A 28 1.74 7.35 7.48
CA ASP A 28 1.03 8.50 6.90
C ASP A 28 0.42 8.16 5.52
N CYS A 29 0.84 7.04 4.92
CA CYS A 29 0.29 6.54 3.67
C CYS A 29 -0.36 5.17 3.86
N SER A 30 -1.67 5.16 4.07
CA SER A 30 -2.50 3.97 4.16
C SER A 30 -3.68 4.05 3.20
N TYR A 31 -4.29 2.90 2.93
CA TYR A 31 -5.48 2.81 2.08
C TYR A 31 -6.41 1.71 2.57
N THR A 32 -7.70 2.02 2.68
CA THR A 32 -8.73 1.08 3.12
C THR A 32 -9.67 0.73 1.98
N TYR A 33 -9.79 -0.55 1.69
CA TYR A 33 -10.79 -1.06 0.75
C TYR A 33 -12.17 -1.05 1.40
N ARG A 34 -13.15 -0.43 0.73
CA ARG A 34 -14.55 -0.36 1.21
C ARG A 34 -15.41 -1.53 0.70
N ARG A 35 -14.89 -2.37 -0.18
CA ARG A 35 -15.63 -3.46 -0.83
C ARG A 35 -14.80 -4.74 -0.83
N SER A 36 -15.51 -5.87 -0.74
CA SER A 36 -14.89 -7.18 -0.93
C SER A 36 -14.26 -7.32 -2.32
N SER A 37 -13.16 -8.06 -2.42
CA SER A 37 -12.55 -8.43 -3.70
C SER A 37 -13.22 -9.62 -4.38
N THR A 38 -14.31 -10.18 -3.80
CA THR A 38 -14.98 -11.39 -4.31
C THR A 38 -15.46 -11.29 -5.76
N SER A 39 -15.87 -10.09 -6.19
CA SER A 39 -16.32 -9.83 -7.57
C SER A 39 -15.20 -9.52 -8.56
N GLN A 40 -13.95 -9.42 -8.10
CA GLN A 40 -12.81 -9.13 -8.97
C GLN A 40 -12.30 -10.40 -9.66
N PRO A 41 -11.66 -10.29 -10.84
CA PRO A 41 -10.92 -11.40 -11.45
C PRO A 41 -9.94 -12.02 -10.45
N GLY A 42 -9.95 -13.35 -10.33
CA GLY A 42 -9.11 -14.06 -9.36
C GLY A 42 -9.46 -13.80 -7.88
N ARG A 43 -10.56 -13.10 -7.61
CA ARG A 43 -11.03 -12.70 -6.27
C ARG A 43 -10.03 -11.83 -5.50
N VAL A 44 -9.24 -11.03 -6.20
CA VAL A 44 -8.19 -10.15 -5.64
C VAL A 44 -8.21 -8.78 -6.32
N TYR A 45 -7.76 -7.76 -5.61
CA TYR A 45 -7.32 -6.50 -6.21
C TYR A 45 -5.86 -6.65 -6.67
N GLN A 46 -5.58 -6.40 -7.94
CA GLN A 46 -4.21 -6.30 -8.45
C GLN A 46 -3.67 -4.90 -8.16
N VAL A 47 -2.78 -4.79 -7.18
CA VAL A 47 -2.22 -3.51 -6.74
C VAL A 47 -0.88 -3.29 -7.43
N SER A 48 -0.71 -2.13 -8.05
CA SER A 48 0.60 -1.66 -8.52
C SER A 48 1.05 -0.50 -7.64
N ALA A 49 2.27 -0.59 -7.14
CA ALA A 49 2.92 0.45 -6.35
C ALA A 49 4.18 0.91 -7.09
N THR A 50 4.29 2.21 -7.33
CA THR A 50 5.44 2.83 -8.02
C THR A 50 6.16 3.76 -7.06
N MET A 51 7.45 3.50 -6.86
CA MET A 51 8.37 4.36 -6.11
C MET A 51 9.23 5.14 -7.08
N SER A 52 9.36 6.45 -6.88
CA SER A 52 10.26 7.31 -7.66
C SER A 52 11.44 7.73 -6.79
N TYR A 53 12.64 7.75 -7.36
CA TYR A 53 13.89 8.04 -6.67
C TYR A 53 14.65 9.17 -7.37
N ASP A 54 15.08 10.13 -6.57
CA ASP A 54 16.10 11.10 -6.95
C ASP A 54 17.46 10.57 -6.52
N VAL A 55 18.32 10.27 -7.49
CA VAL A 55 19.63 9.64 -7.24
C VAL A 55 20.74 10.57 -7.71
N SER A 56 21.72 10.83 -6.85
CA SER A 56 22.94 11.58 -7.19
C SER A 56 24.17 10.71 -7.04
N TRP A 57 25.18 10.95 -7.87
CA TRP A 57 26.47 10.25 -7.82
C TRP A 57 27.65 11.22 -7.81
N SER A 58 28.79 10.75 -7.32
CA SER A 58 30.06 11.48 -7.28
C SER A 58 31.22 10.56 -7.66
N ALA A 59 32.23 11.10 -8.35
CA ALA A 59 33.46 10.38 -8.66
C ALA A 59 34.47 10.47 -7.51
N SER A 60 35.19 9.38 -7.23
CA SER A 60 36.36 9.38 -6.37
C SER A 60 37.65 9.39 -7.22
N GLY A 61 38.63 10.19 -6.84
CA GLY A 61 39.93 10.27 -7.54
C GLY A 61 39.95 11.14 -8.81
N ALA A 62 38.82 11.70 -9.23
CA ALA A 62 38.72 12.69 -10.29
C ALA A 62 37.54 13.64 -10.05
N PRO A 63 37.55 14.88 -10.58
CA PRO A 63 36.37 15.73 -10.59
C PRO A 63 35.24 15.08 -11.40
N GLY A 64 34.04 15.00 -10.82
CA GLY A 64 32.86 14.47 -11.50
C GLY A 64 31.72 14.13 -10.55
N GLY A 65 30.51 14.16 -11.08
CA GLY A 65 29.28 13.85 -10.36
C GLY A 65 28.07 14.42 -11.08
N GLY A 66 26.88 14.12 -10.56
CA GLY A 66 25.63 14.67 -11.10
C GLY A 66 24.40 13.94 -10.57
N ALA A 67 23.23 14.45 -10.97
CA ALA A 67 21.97 13.74 -10.78
C ALA A 67 21.79 12.70 -11.90
N LEU A 68 21.24 11.55 -11.55
CA LEU A 68 20.69 10.61 -12.52
C LEU A 68 19.31 11.11 -12.98
N PRO A 69 18.88 10.77 -14.21
CA PRO A 69 17.48 10.93 -14.61
C PRO A 69 16.55 10.24 -13.62
N ALA A 70 15.30 10.71 -13.52
CA ALA A 70 14.30 10.14 -12.62
C ALA A 70 14.23 8.61 -12.78
N VAL A 71 14.47 7.90 -11.69
CA VAL A 71 14.43 6.42 -11.65
C VAL A 71 13.15 6.02 -10.92
N SER A 72 12.43 5.04 -11.45
CA SER A 72 11.25 4.50 -10.76
C SER A 72 11.28 2.98 -10.72
N SER A 73 10.81 2.41 -9.61
CA SER A 73 10.59 0.98 -9.46
C SER A 73 9.10 0.72 -9.25
N THR A 74 8.55 -0.26 -9.97
CA THR A 74 7.14 -0.66 -9.83
C THR A 74 7.05 -2.11 -9.41
N THR A 75 6.27 -2.39 -8.38
CA THR A 75 5.88 -3.75 -7.99
C THR A 75 4.40 -3.94 -8.16
N THR A 76 3.98 -5.16 -8.52
CA THR A 76 2.57 -5.53 -8.61
C THR A 76 2.32 -6.78 -7.78
N PHE A 77 1.29 -6.75 -6.93
CA PHE A 77 0.97 -7.83 -6.01
C PHE A 77 -0.54 -7.95 -5.76
N PRO A 78 -1.05 -9.16 -5.47
CA PRO A 78 -2.47 -9.39 -5.19
C PRO A 78 -2.82 -9.05 -3.74
N VAL A 79 -3.95 -8.37 -3.54
CA VAL A 79 -4.56 -8.17 -2.22
C VAL A 79 -5.96 -8.80 -2.20
N ARG A 80 -6.22 -9.66 -1.21
CA ARG A 80 -7.54 -10.24 -0.98
C ARG A 80 -8.26 -9.49 0.13
N VAL A 81 -9.49 -9.04 -0.13
CA VAL A 81 -10.33 -8.31 0.83
C VAL A 81 -11.61 -9.11 1.06
N LEU A 82 -11.76 -9.64 2.27
CA LEU A 82 -12.94 -10.38 2.68
C LEU A 82 -13.96 -9.44 3.32
N GLU A 83 -15.21 -9.85 3.30
CA GLU A 83 -16.31 -9.18 3.99
C GLU A 83 -16.93 -10.17 4.98
N ILE A 84 -17.28 -9.69 6.17
CA ILE A 84 -17.96 -10.47 7.20
C ILE A 84 -19.35 -9.87 7.36
N HIS A 85 -20.38 -10.70 7.15
CA HIS A 85 -21.77 -10.33 7.41
C HIS A 85 -22.25 -11.06 8.66
N ALA A 86 -22.91 -10.34 9.56
CA ALA A 86 -23.66 -10.93 10.66
C ALA A 86 -25.16 -10.86 10.35
N VAL A 87 -25.90 -11.92 10.69
CA VAL A 87 -27.36 -11.95 10.66
C VAL A 87 -27.85 -11.84 12.10
N GLU A 88 -28.45 -10.71 12.44
CA GLU A 88 -29.20 -10.56 13.69
C GLU A 88 -30.58 -11.24 13.50
N GLY A 89 -30.77 -12.42 14.08
CA GLY A 89 -32.08 -13.05 14.12
C GLY A 89 -32.95 -12.36 15.18
N VAL A 90 -34.02 -11.68 14.76
CA VAL A 90 -35.07 -11.26 15.70
C VAL A 90 -35.67 -12.52 16.31
N GLY A 91 -35.36 -12.77 17.58
CA GLY A 91 -36.00 -13.81 18.36
C GLY A 91 -37.49 -13.50 18.43
N SER A 92 -38.30 -14.34 17.79
CA SER A 92 -39.75 -14.38 18.00
C SER A 92 -39.99 -14.81 19.44
N GLY A 93 -40.12 -13.83 20.34
CA GLY A 93 -40.56 -14.03 21.71
C GLY A 93 -42.00 -14.53 21.70
N GLY A 94 -42.17 -15.81 22.01
CA GLY A 94 -43.48 -16.37 22.30
C GLY A 94 -43.99 -15.85 23.65
N THR A 95 -45.25 -15.44 23.69
CA THR A 95 -46.14 -15.63 24.83
C THR A 95 -47.57 -15.73 24.32
#